data_AF-A0A4S8LH68-F1
#
_entry.id   AF-A0A4S8LH68-F1
#
_cell.length_a   1.000
_cell.length_b   1.000
_cell.length_c   1.000
_cell.angle_alpha   90.00
_cell.angle_beta   90.00
_cell.angle_gamma   90.00
#
_symmetry.space_group_name_H-M   'P 1'
#
loop_
_entity.id
_entity.type
_entity.pdbx_description
1 polymer ?
#
loop_
_entity_poly.entity_id
_entity_poly.type
_entity_poly.pdbx_seq_one_letter_code
_entity_poly.pdbx_strand_id
1 'polypeptide(L)'
;MNLHKSKTAIFDTINEAGNTKLSDKFDIICIQEPWTDSIGNTRSNPRWHILYPTSKLSLPKNKILCSVILVNKRLTSNSWKQLEVNNTNDITAIEIQADKKKIAIFNIYNDCNHSETLKIL
;
A
#
# COMPACT_ATOMS: atom_id res chain seq x y z
N MET A 1 -6.70 16.95 -12.04
CA MET A 1 -7.38 15.74 -11.53
C MET A 1 -6.32 14.82 -10.96
N ASN A 2 -6.44 14.40 -9.69
CA ASN A 2 -5.45 13.53 -9.05
C ASN A 2 -5.64 12.09 -9.51
N LEU A 3 -4.71 11.58 -10.31
CA LEU A 3 -4.83 10.29 -11.00
C LEU A 3 -4.96 9.12 -10.00
N HIS A 4 -4.23 9.15 -8.90
CA HIS A 4 -4.23 8.12 -7.86
C HIS A 4 -5.53 8.06 -7.04
N LYS A 5 -6.34 9.12 -7.03
CA LYS A 5 -7.70 9.10 -6.44
C LYS A 5 -8.76 8.58 -7.41
N SER A 6 -8.41 8.39 -8.68
CA SER A 6 -9.33 7.90 -9.70
C SER A 6 -9.60 6.41 -9.53
N LYS A 7 -10.88 6.06 -9.44
CA LYS A 7 -11.33 4.66 -9.46
C LYS A 7 -10.73 3.91 -10.65
N THR A 8 -10.84 4.49 -11.85
CA THR A 8 -10.38 3.84 -13.09
C THR A 8 -8.88 3.64 -13.10
N ALA A 9 -8.10 4.65 -12.71
CA ALA A 9 -6.64 4.52 -12.75
C ALA A 9 -6.11 3.51 -11.72
N ILE A 10 -6.67 3.52 -10.51
CA ILE A 10 -6.33 2.52 -9.48
C ILE A 10 -6.81 1.13 -9.92
N PHE A 11 -8.01 1.04 -10.50
CA PHE A 11 -8.51 -0.20 -11.05
C PHE A 11 -7.61 -0.75 -12.15
N ASP A 12 -7.16 0.07 -13.09
CA ASP A 12 -6.28 -0.35 -14.18
C ASP A 12 -4.88 -0.72 -13.66
N THR A 13 -4.35 0.03 -12.69
CA THR A 13 -3.08 -0.26 -12.00
C THR A 13 -3.12 -1.63 -11.31
N ILE A 14 -4.21 -1.90 -10.59
CA ILE A 14 -4.40 -3.12 -9.81
C ILE A 14 -4.75 -4.32 -10.69
N ASN A 15 -5.61 -4.14 -11.69
CA ASN A 15 -6.07 -5.24 -12.54
C ASN A 15 -5.17 -5.45 -13.76
N GLU A 16 -4.18 -4.58 -13.95
CA GLU A 16 -3.19 -4.65 -15.02
C GLU A 16 -3.84 -4.75 -16.39
N ALA A 17 -4.75 -3.82 -16.66
CA ALA A 17 -5.44 -3.73 -17.94
C ALA A 17 -4.45 -3.39 -19.07
N GLY A 18 -4.50 -4.13 -20.17
CA GLY A 18 -3.67 -3.90 -21.36
C GLY A 18 -2.44 -4.80 -21.47
N ASN A 19 -1.55 -4.49 -22.42
CA ASN A 19 -0.38 -5.32 -22.76
C ASN A 19 0.78 -5.17 -21.77
N THR A 20 0.82 -4.10 -20.97
CA THR A 20 1.88 -3.90 -19.97
C THR A 20 1.35 -4.27 -18.60
N LYS A 21 1.80 -5.41 -18.09
CA LYS A 21 1.49 -5.88 -16.74
C LYS A 21 2.48 -5.30 -15.75
N LEU A 22 2.01 -4.51 -14.79
CA LEU A 22 2.89 -3.96 -13.75
C LEU A 22 3.51 -5.08 -12.91
N SER A 23 2.80 -6.20 -12.72
CA SER A 23 3.33 -7.36 -12.00
C SER A 23 4.44 -8.10 -12.75
N ASP A 24 4.66 -7.81 -14.03
CA ASP A 24 5.82 -8.34 -14.75
C ASP A 24 7.07 -7.50 -14.43
N LYS A 25 6.89 -6.21 -14.12
CA LYS A 25 7.97 -5.24 -13.95
C LYS A 25 8.34 -4.94 -12.50
N PHE A 26 7.38 -5.00 -11.58
CA PHE A 26 7.56 -4.55 -10.21
C PHE A 26 7.21 -5.66 -9.21
N ASP A 27 8.01 -5.75 -8.16
CA ASP A 27 7.73 -6.63 -7.02
C ASP A 27 6.91 -5.93 -5.94
N ILE A 28 7.07 -4.62 -5.81
CA ILE A 28 6.44 -3.80 -4.77
C ILE A 28 5.95 -2.50 -5.41
N ILE A 29 4.73 -2.09 -5.05
CA ILE A 29 4.17 -0.79 -5.44
C ILE A 29 3.63 -0.11 -4.20
N CYS A 30 4.08 1.12 -3.96
CA CYS A 30 3.57 2.00 -2.91
C CYS A 30 2.54 2.95 -3.51
N ILE A 31 1.33 3.00 -2.93
CA ILE A 31 0.26 3.89 -3.38
C ILE A 31 -0.14 4.80 -2.23
N GLN A 32 -0.14 6.10 -2.47
CA GLN A 32 -0.76 7.09 -1.57
C GLN A 32 -2.17 7.45 -2.06
N GLU A 33 -3.04 7.80 -1.12
CA GLU A 33 -4.46 8.14 -1.29
C GLU A 33 -5.21 7.20 -2.28
N PRO A 34 -5.18 5.88 -2.05
CA PRO A 34 -5.81 4.93 -2.96
C PRO A 34 -7.32 5.16 -3.02
N TRP A 35 -7.91 4.94 -4.19
CA TRP A 35 -9.36 4.81 -4.29
C TRP A 35 -9.85 3.61 -3.47
N THR A 36 -10.89 3.80 -2.67
CA THR A 36 -11.55 2.77 -1.87
C THR A 36 -13.00 2.59 -2.27
N ASP A 37 -13.53 1.38 -2.10
CA ASP A 37 -14.95 1.09 -2.25
C ASP A 37 -15.79 1.67 -1.09
N SER A 38 -17.10 1.43 -1.12
CA SER A 38 -18.04 1.92 -0.09
C SER A 38 -17.77 1.38 1.32
N ILE A 39 -16.91 0.37 1.48
CA ILE A 39 -16.51 -0.20 2.77
C ILE A 39 -15.04 0.11 3.11
N GLY A 40 -14.39 1.00 2.36
CA GLY A 40 -13.04 1.48 2.65
C GLY A 40 -11.93 0.52 2.23
N ASN A 41 -12.21 -0.41 1.31
CA ASN A 41 -11.22 -1.36 0.80
C ASN A 41 -10.77 -1.00 -0.61
N THR A 42 -9.49 -1.22 -0.88
CA THR A 42 -8.94 -1.28 -2.22
C THR A 42 -9.30 -2.63 -2.85
N ARG A 43 -9.68 -2.63 -4.13
CA ARG A 43 -10.14 -3.85 -4.82
C ARG A 43 -9.00 -4.87 -4.96
N SER A 44 -9.22 -6.09 -4.49
CA SER A 44 -8.27 -7.21 -4.58
C SER A 44 -8.17 -7.78 -6.01
N ASN A 45 -7.01 -8.35 -6.35
CA ASN A 45 -6.74 -9.03 -7.61
C ASN A 45 -5.86 -10.29 -7.35
N PRO A 46 -5.69 -11.20 -8.32
CA PRO A 46 -4.92 -12.42 -8.10
C PRO A 46 -3.39 -12.23 -8.06
N ARG A 47 -2.83 -11.11 -8.52
CA ARG A 47 -1.37 -10.87 -8.67
C ARG A 47 -0.71 -10.14 -7.51
N TRP A 48 -1.49 -9.46 -6.68
CA TRP A 48 -0.96 -8.65 -5.59
C TRP A 48 -1.53 -9.08 -4.23
N HIS A 49 -0.68 -9.14 -3.21
CA HIS A 49 -1.07 -9.01 -1.81
C HIS A 49 -1.24 -7.52 -1.52
N ILE A 50 -2.45 -7.11 -1.16
CA ILE A 50 -2.73 -5.72 -0.76
C ILE A 50 -2.52 -5.62 0.75
N LEU A 51 -1.54 -4.84 1.15
CA LEU A 51 -1.25 -4.54 2.54
C LEU A 51 -1.83 -3.17 2.89
N TYR A 52 -2.69 -3.18 3.90
CA TYR A 52 -3.22 -1.99 4.54
C TYR A 52 -2.40 -1.65 5.79
N PRO A 53 -2.47 -0.42 6.31
CA PRO A 53 -1.91 -0.08 7.61
C PRO A 53 -2.37 -1.09 8.66
N THR A 54 -1.47 -1.55 9.54
CA THR A 54 -1.80 -2.57 10.54
C THR A 54 -2.91 -2.12 11.49
N SER A 55 -3.05 -0.80 11.67
CA SER A 55 -4.08 -0.18 12.50
C SER A 55 -5.44 0.02 11.80
N LYS A 56 -5.59 -0.34 10.51
CA LYS A 56 -6.81 -0.05 9.74
C LYS A 56 -8.09 -0.52 10.42
N LEU A 57 -8.04 -1.70 11.04
CA LEU A 57 -9.22 -2.31 11.67
C LEU A 57 -9.49 -1.80 13.09
N SER A 58 -8.48 -1.29 13.79
CA SER A 58 -8.61 -0.74 15.14
C SER A 58 -9.01 0.74 15.13
N LEU A 59 -8.78 1.44 14.03
CA LEU A 59 -9.14 2.85 13.88
C LEU A 59 -10.63 3.05 13.58
N PRO A 60 -11.20 4.22 13.96
CA PRO A 60 -12.57 4.58 13.62
C PRO A 60 -12.83 4.49 12.10
N LYS A 61 -14.04 4.05 11.70
CA LYS A 61 -14.41 3.88 10.29
C LYS A 61 -14.34 5.15 9.44
N ASN A 62 -14.41 6.33 10.06
CA ASN A 62 -14.26 7.63 9.38
C ASN A 62 -12.79 8.02 9.16
N LYS A 63 -11.82 7.28 9.69
CA LYS A 63 -10.41 7.53 9.43
C LYS A 63 -10.07 7.09 8.02
N ILE A 64 -9.68 8.05 7.19
CA ILE A 64 -9.36 7.85 5.78
C ILE A 64 -8.15 6.92 5.65
N LEU A 65 -8.20 5.99 4.69
CA LEU A 65 -7.06 5.17 4.28
C LEU A 65 -6.19 5.98 3.32
N CYS A 66 -4.94 6.24 3.69
CA CYS A 66 -4.07 7.12 2.91
C CYS A 66 -2.85 6.41 2.32
N SER A 67 -2.52 5.20 2.78
CA SER A 67 -1.36 4.45 2.32
C SER A 67 -1.70 2.97 2.19
N VAL A 68 -1.28 2.35 1.08
CA VAL A 68 -1.28 0.89 0.88
C VAL A 68 -0.01 0.45 0.18
N ILE A 69 0.42 -0.78 0.42
CA ILE A 69 1.50 -1.42 -0.34
C ILE A 69 0.95 -2.63 -1.07
N LEU A 70 1.24 -2.74 -2.36
CA LEU A 70 1.02 -3.95 -3.14
C LEU A 70 2.32 -4.76 -3.17
N VAL A 71 2.27 -6.00 -2.69
CA VAL A 71 3.37 -6.96 -2.79
C VAL A 71 3.02 -8.00 -3.84
N ASN A 72 3.87 -8.17 -4.84
CA ASN A 72 3.62 -9.11 -5.93
C ASN A 72 3.60 -10.54 -5.38
N LYS A 73 2.57 -11.33 -5.73
CA LYS A 73 2.45 -12.72 -5.25
C LYS A 73 3.53 -13.66 -5.80
N ARG A 74 4.31 -13.23 -6.81
CA ARG A 74 5.49 -13.97 -7.27
C ARG A 74 6.63 -13.94 -6.25
N LEU A 75 6.66 -12.94 -5.36
CA LEU A 75 7.57 -12.95 -4.23
C LEU A 75 7.13 -14.06 -3.27
N THR A 76 8.08 -14.89 -2.86
CA THR A 76 7.80 -15.94 -1.88
C THR A 76 7.31 -15.29 -0.60
N SER A 77 6.23 -15.81 -0.01
CA SER A 77 5.62 -15.23 1.19
C SER A 77 6.59 -15.10 2.37
N ASN A 78 7.63 -15.93 2.40
CA ASN A 78 8.63 -15.95 3.45
C ASN A 78 9.78 -14.95 3.20
N SER A 79 9.79 -14.26 2.05
CA SER A 79 10.81 -13.24 1.72
C SER A 79 10.41 -11.84 2.18
N TRP A 80 9.25 -11.65 2.78
CA TRP A 80 8.81 -10.36 3.30
C TRP A 80 7.90 -10.51 4.51
N LYS A 81 7.79 -9.47 5.30
CA LYS A 81 6.80 -9.35 6.38
C LYS A 81 6.30 -7.92 6.48
N GLN A 82 5.06 -7.77 6.93
CA GLN A 82 4.55 -6.46 7.27
C GLN A 82 5.17 -5.96 8.58
N LEU A 83 5.51 -4.67 8.64
CA LEU A 83 5.94 -4.02 9.87
C LEU A 83 4.75 -3.30 10.50
N GLU A 84 4.63 -3.44 11.82
CA GLU A 84 3.57 -2.81 12.59
C GLU A 84 3.85 -1.32 12.76
N VAL A 85 2.87 -0.49 12.39
CA VAL A 85 2.89 0.95 12.65
C VAL A 85 1.55 1.33 13.27
N ASN A 86 1.62 1.78 14.52
CA ASN A 86 0.44 1.89 15.37
C ASN A 86 -0.28 3.22 15.23
N ASN A 87 -1.60 3.16 15.41
CA ASN A 87 -2.51 4.30 15.47
C ASN A 87 -2.52 5.20 14.23
N THR A 88 -2.25 4.65 13.03
CA THR A 88 -2.24 5.43 11.79
C THR A 88 -2.82 4.67 10.58
N ASN A 89 -3.43 5.43 9.66
CA ASN A 89 -3.80 4.97 8.33
C ASN A 89 -2.92 5.61 7.23
N ASP A 90 -1.93 6.39 7.64
CA ASP A 90 -1.06 7.18 6.77
C ASP A 90 0.25 6.44 6.45
N ILE A 91 0.56 5.37 7.18
CA ILE A 91 1.78 4.58 7.00
C ILE A 91 1.43 3.11 6.80
N THR A 92 1.97 2.53 5.72
CA THR A 92 2.07 1.07 5.55
C THR A 92 3.54 0.73 5.39
N ALA A 93 4.02 -0.30 6.07
CA ALA A 93 5.43 -0.65 6.06
C ALA A 93 5.65 -2.15 5.89
N ILE A 94 6.75 -2.51 5.21
CA ILE A 94 7.19 -3.89 5.01
C ILE A 94 8.70 -4.00 5.22
N GLU A 95 9.15 -5.18 5.63
CA GLU A 95 10.55 -5.61 5.56
C GLU A 95 10.65 -6.70 4.50
N ILE A 96 11.61 -6.60 3.59
CA ILE A 96 11.91 -7.60 2.56
C ILE A 96 13.31 -8.14 2.79
N GLN A 97 13.48 -9.44 2.61
CA GLN A 97 14.76 -10.11 2.55
C GLN A 97 15.31 -10.01 1.12
N ALA A 98 16.43 -9.30 0.95
CA ALA A 98 17.19 -9.22 -0.30
C ALA A 98 18.57 -9.82 -0.06
N ASP A 99 18.81 -11.03 -0.57
CA ASP A 99 20.01 -11.84 -0.31
C ASP A 99 20.31 -11.98 1.20
N LYS A 100 21.44 -11.46 1.65
CA LYS A 100 21.88 -11.45 3.06
C LYS A 100 21.48 -10.16 3.80
N LYS A 101 20.67 -9.30 3.20
CA LYS A 101 20.27 -8.00 3.75
C LYS A 101 18.76 -7.91 3.89
N LYS A 102 18.35 -7.03 4.80
CA LYS A 102 16.95 -6.68 5.02
C LYS A 102 16.73 -5.25 4.57
N ILE A 103 15.63 -5.02 3.87
CA ILE A 103 15.22 -3.70 3.38
C ILE A 103 13.87 -3.39 4.01
N ALA A 104 13.81 -2.35 4.83
CA ALA A 104 12.55 -1.82 5.33
C ALA A 104 12.05 -0.72 4.38
N ILE A 105 10.80 -0.83 3.94
CA ILE A 105 10.12 0.16 3.11
C ILE A 105 8.94 0.71 3.88
N PHE A 106 8.92 2.03 4.05
CA PHE A 106 7.81 2.76 4.67
C PHE A 106 7.10 3.59 3.59
N ASN A 107 5.87 3.23 3.26
CA ASN A 107 5.01 4.05 2.42
C ASN A 107 4.27 5.07 3.30
N ILE A 108 4.74 6.30 3.30
CA ILE A 108 4.29 7.37 4.18
C ILE A 108 3.47 8.38 3.37
N TYR A 109 2.22 8.58 3.76
CA TYR A 109 1.43 9.72 3.32
C TYR A 109 1.70 10.92 4.25
N ASN A 110 2.11 12.03 3.64
CA ASN A 110 2.22 13.33 4.29
C ASN A 110 1.23 14.27 3.60
N ASP A 111 0.36 14.91 4.36
CA ASP A 111 -0.68 15.83 3.83
C ASP A 111 -0.13 17.19 3.38
N CYS A 112 1.18 17.40 3.52
CA CYS A 112 1.93 18.62 3.22
C CYS A 112 1.49 19.87 3.99
N ASN A 113 0.56 19.73 4.94
CA ASN A 113 0.15 20.80 5.85
C ASN A 113 0.86 20.66 7.20
N HIS A 114 1.26 19.42 7.55
CA HIS A 114 1.96 19.12 8.78
C HIS A 114 2.94 17.97 8.62
N SER A 115 3.95 17.91 9.49
CA SER A 115 4.94 16.82 9.53
C SER A 115 4.61 15.75 10.58
N GLU A 116 3.37 15.68 11.07
CA GLU A 116 2.98 14.76 12.15
C GLU A 116 3.28 13.29 11.81
N THR A 117 3.10 12.87 10.57
CA THR A 117 3.38 11.50 10.14
C THR A 117 4.85 11.12 10.33
N LEU A 118 5.78 12.09 10.26
CA LEU A 118 7.21 11.84 10.48
C LEU A 118 7.56 11.62 11.96
N LYS A 119 6.71 12.06 12.90
CA LYS A 119 6.93 11.86 14.34
C LYS A 119 6.58 10.45 14.82
N ILE A 120 5.98 9.63 13.96
CA ILE A 120 5.53 8.27 14.26
C ILE A 120 6.67 7.25 14.05
N LEU A 121 7.71 7.62 13.30
CA LEU A 121 8.88 6.80 13.00
C LEU A 121 10.02 7.04 13.98
#